data_AF-A0A1Q4GJX4-F1
#
_entry.id   AF-A0A1Q4GJX4-F1
#
_cell.length_a   1.000
_cell.length_b   1.000
_cell.length_c   1.000
_cell.angle_alpha   90.00
_cell.angle_beta   90.00
_cell.angle_gamma   90.00
#
_symmetry.space_group_name_H-M   'P 1'
#
loop_
_entity.id
_entity.type
_entity.pdbx_description
1 polymer ?
#
loop_
_entity_poly.entity_id
_entity_poly.type
_entity_poly.pdbx_seq_one_letter_code
_entity_poly.pdbx_strand_id
1 'polypeptide(L)'
;MKMYTVGVTKLIISILILFCLFISCKKENKTEAPTNITVSAVTGSFEKMTQSSIVLHGAVGDVTMLPNIIEYGFVLSTNGNTGYAKPESEIVLGKKLSEKDVVFTYKPEDNFDMNTIYTYAFYVKTKNGFYKGTSNSFQLDGMQVESPSEILGMPGEQVSLKGRFSMLDDSYKLYGMLDRSQQIAYQIAADGSSLTFKIPDVEGSQHGKKLRIELQKNSTGGSFNRQLVQISLLGKLIPPAIESYGFTDMIHFYGSCLPGYGGNDKSFQIIIGNITIPYTREIAIKDLKGLVGKSFKIGYKNGRDSVLFAIDYSIQAPNAADMFFVNPVAHPNTHAIVNGFSFYSFFDMYQTKYYVGKYQVNEMEVNGDYPSGAISIPLKNIPEGQYKLRLDNGFFNIESTKTIQIKKFDWTAIDKKEAYVGDYLTLTGNFIKGFEYTIYGDDFFKLPVVCAEDGKLTFQVQTFFEETESLHIVYNELSETGWHLYTHEKALPFKSLGMTFDSLSPKMGLPGSIVQLKGKGIGLAHMIRVGDTQVYPLVKSVDEVTIAIPVFLTKGKVRISASTWRNTVLLSPDYFEVQ
;
A
#
# COMPACT_ATOMS: atom_id res chain seq x y z
N MET A 1 -72.69 31.84 40.16
CA MET A 1 -71.34 32.38 40.40
C MET A 1 -70.52 31.33 41.10
N LYS A 2 -69.52 30.73 40.42
CA LYS A 2 -68.41 29.91 40.98
C LYS A 2 -68.87 28.65 41.78
N MET A 3 -68.19 27.52 41.87
CA MET A 3 -66.97 26.94 41.30
C MET A 3 -66.96 25.50 41.92
N TYR A 4 -66.53 24.49 41.16
CA TYR A 4 -66.03 23.18 41.63
C TYR A 4 -67.12 22.25 42.24
N THR A 5 -67.15 20.94 41.96
CA THR A 5 -66.13 20.02 42.46
C THR A 5 -66.17 18.71 41.69
N VAL A 6 -65.04 18.39 41.06
CA VAL A 6 -64.64 17.05 40.60
C VAL A 6 -64.58 16.13 41.82
N GLY A 7 -65.37 15.04 41.85
CA GLY A 7 -65.32 14.09 42.97
C GLY A 7 -66.50 13.14 43.19
N VAL A 8 -67.55 13.15 42.34
CA VAL A 8 -68.80 12.41 42.64
C VAL A 8 -69.09 11.24 41.67
N THR A 9 -68.43 11.19 40.50
CA THR A 9 -68.69 10.12 39.50
C THR A 9 -67.97 8.79 39.80
N LYS A 10 -66.92 8.78 40.63
CA LYS A 10 -66.19 7.56 41.04
C LYS A 10 -66.73 6.90 42.32
N LEU A 11 -67.55 7.60 43.10
CA LEU A 11 -68.19 7.04 44.30
C LEU A 11 -69.50 6.29 43.94
N ILE A 12 -70.23 6.77 42.93
CA ILE A 12 -71.52 6.18 42.50
C ILE A 12 -71.34 4.85 41.76
N ILE A 13 -70.25 4.68 41.00
CA ILE A 13 -69.91 3.40 40.33
C ILE A 13 -69.43 2.36 41.35
N SER A 14 -68.76 2.79 42.43
CA SER A 14 -68.29 1.90 43.49
C SER A 14 -69.42 1.41 44.42
N ILE A 15 -70.50 2.18 44.55
CA ILE A 15 -71.69 1.81 45.35
C ILE A 15 -72.65 0.90 44.55
N LEU A 16 -72.73 1.04 43.21
CA LEU A 16 -73.54 0.15 42.37
C LEU A 16 -72.97 -1.29 42.29
N ILE A 17 -71.64 -1.44 42.33
CA ILE A 17 -70.98 -2.76 42.32
C ILE A 17 -71.09 -3.45 43.70
N LEU A 18 -71.20 -2.67 44.78
CA LEU A 18 -71.38 -3.20 46.14
C LEU A 18 -72.84 -3.63 46.43
N PHE A 19 -73.83 -3.06 45.73
CA PHE A 19 -75.25 -3.41 45.90
C PHE A 19 -75.71 -4.63 45.10
N CYS A 20 -74.95 -5.08 44.09
CA CYS A 20 -75.21 -6.34 43.40
C CYS A 20 -74.73 -7.58 44.17
N LEU A 21 -74.09 -7.41 45.34
CA LEU A 21 -73.54 -8.51 46.16
C LEU A 21 -74.44 -8.97 47.32
N PHE A 22 -75.68 -8.43 47.48
CA PHE A 22 -76.49 -8.70 48.69
C PHE A 22 -77.96 -9.14 48.50
N ILE A 23 -78.40 -9.60 47.33
CA ILE A 23 -79.76 -10.16 47.20
C ILE A 23 -79.79 -11.40 46.31
N SER A 24 -79.50 -12.57 46.89
CA SER A 24 -80.37 -13.76 46.77
C SER A 24 -79.88 -14.88 47.69
N CYS A 25 -80.57 -15.01 48.81
CA CYS A 25 -80.44 -16.11 49.75
C CYS A 25 -81.48 -17.17 49.37
N LYS A 26 -81.05 -18.38 48.97
CA LYS A 26 -81.92 -19.56 48.91
C LYS A 26 -81.35 -20.68 49.78
N LYS A 27 -82.26 -21.28 50.54
CA LYS A 27 -82.12 -22.36 51.51
C LYS A 27 -81.38 -23.59 50.98
N GLU A 28 -80.73 -24.25 51.92
CA GLU A 28 -79.92 -25.47 51.84
C GLU A 28 -80.44 -26.55 50.89
N ASN A 29 -79.54 -27.00 50.01
CA ASN A 29 -79.37 -28.43 49.77
C ASN A 29 -77.94 -28.76 50.21
N LYS A 30 -77.78 -29.61 51.24
CA LYS A 30 -76.52 -30.33 51.45
C LYS A 30 -76.32 -31.24 50.24
N THR A 31 -75.64 -30.73 49.23
CA THR A 31 -74.97 -31.58 48.27
C THR A 31 -73.62 -31.89 48.90
N GLU A 32 -73.45 -33.12 49.38
CA GLU A 32 -72.09 -33.63 49.60
C GLU A 32 -71.29 -33.31 48.34
N ALA A 33 -70.13 -32.67 48.51
CA ALA A 33 -69.23 -32.48 47.39
C ALA A 33 -69.02 -33.85 46.74
N PRO A 34 -69.17 -34.01 45.42
CA PRO A 34 -68.72 -35.23 44.79
C PRO A 34 -67.25 -35.37 45.15
N THR A 35 -66.89 -36.43 45.84
CA THR A 35 -65.51 -36.87 45.98
C THR A 35 -65.07 -37.24 44.56
N ASN A 36 -64.71 -36.24 43.76
CA ASN A 36 -63.98 -36.42 42.52
C ASN A 36 -62.59 -36.89 42.94
N ILE A 37 -62.49 -38.19 43.22
CA ILE A 37 -61.23 -38.85 43.52
C ILE A 37 -60.48 -38.92 42.19
N THR A 38 -59.63 -37.94 41.94
CA THR A 38 -58.79 -37.91 40.73
C THR A 38 -57.64 -38.88 40.93
N VAL A 39 -57.73 -40.05 40.29
CA VAL A 39 -56.59 -40.96 40.15
C VAL A 39 -55.49 -40.23 39.37
N SER A 40 -54.31 -40.07 39.98
CA SER A 40 -53.16 -39.42 39.36
C SER A 40 -51.96 -40.35 39.27
N ALA A 41 -51.41 -40.48 38.07
CA ALA A 41 -50.07 -41.00 37.83
C ALA A 41 -49.14 -39.80 37.64
N VAL A 42 -47.97 -39.85 38.27
CA VAL A 42 -46.96 -38.78 38.24
C VAL A 42 -45.67 -39.37 37.71
N THR A 43 -45.10 -38.74 36.68
CA THR A 43 -43.77 -39.09 36.19
C THR A 43 -42.74 -38.35 37.06
N GLY A 44 -41.83 -39.09 37.68
CA GLY A 44 -40.70 -38.55 38.44
C GLY A 44 -39.49 -38.24 37.55
N SER A 45 -38.40 -37.81 38.19
CA SER A 45 -37.10 -37.65 37.53
C SER A 45 -36.50 -38.99 37.10
N PHE A 46 -35.36 -38.94 36.41
CA PHE A 46 -34.54 -40.11 36.14
C PHE A 46 -33.21 -39.99 36.88
N GLU A 47 -32.50 -41.10 37.06
CA GLU A 47 -31.14 -41.11 37.59
C GLU A 47 -30.29 -42.24 36.97
N LYS A 48 -28.98 -42.25 37.29
CA LYS A 48 -28.04 -43.33 36.96
C LYS A 48 -28.07 -43.77 35.48
N MET A 49 -28.10 -42.79 34.59
CA MET A 49 -28.08 -43.00 33.14
C MET A 49 -26.69 -43.44 32.67
N THR A 50 -26.65 -44.47 31.83
CA THR A 50 -25.48 -44.95 31.09
C THR A 50 -25.87 -45.16 29.63
N GLN A 51 -24.94 -45.59 28.77
CA GLN A 51 -25.24 -45.95 27.39
C GLN A 51 -26.25 -47.11 27.26
N SER A 52 -26.38 -47.96 28.28
CA SER A 52 -27.19 -49.18 28.25
C SER A 52 -28.27 -49.26 29.34
N SER A 53 -28.42 -48.23 30.18
CA SER A 53 -29.39 -48.25 31.28
C SER A 53 -29.81 -46.86 31.75
N ILE A 54 -31.02 -46.73 32.26
CA ILE A 54 -31.48 -45.55 32.98
C ILE A 54 -32.45 -45.95 34.09
N VAL A 55 -32.46 -45.24 35.21
CA VAL A 55 -33.44 -45.44 36.28
C VAL A 55 -34.54 -44.40 36.13
N LEU A 56 -35.78 -44.83 35.95
CA LEU A 56 -36.97 -44.01 35.81
C LEU A 56 -37.79 -44.05 37.10
N HIS A 57 -38.29 -42.89 37.52
CA HIS A 57 -39.16 -42.78 38.69
C HIS A 57 -40.58 -42.45 38.26
N GLY A 58 -41.54 -43.04 38.94
CA GLY A 58 -42.97 -42.76 38.81
C GLY A 58 -43.63 -42.86 40.17
N ALA A 59 -44.81 -42.26 40.31
CA ALA A 59 -45.58 -42.35 41.54
C ALA A 59 -47.08 -42.30 41.24
N VAL A 60 -47.89 -42.79 42.17
CA VAL A 60 -49.34 -42.60 42.17
C VAL A 60 -49.75 -41.73 43.34
N GLY A 61 -50.83 -40.96 43.21
CA GLY A 61 -51.33 -40.10 44.29
C GLY A 61 -51.64 -40.89 45.58
N ASP A 62 -52.44 -41.95 45.44
CA ASP A 62 -52.81 -42.89 46.51
C ASP A 62 -53.07 -44.29 45.93
N VAL A 63 -52.35 -45.31 46.42
CA VAL A 63 -52.45 -46.70 45.95
C VAL A 63 -53.80 -47.32 46.29
N THR A 64 -54.42 -46.92 47.40
CA THR A 64 -55.71 -47.47 47.85
C THR A 64 -56.88 -47.01 46.97
N MET A 65 -56.66 -45.94 46.19
CA MET A 65 -57.61 -45.36 45.25
C MET A 65 -57.52 -45.96 43.84
N LEU A 66 -56.72 -47.03 43.66
CA LEU A 66 -56.53 -47.73 42.38
C LEU A 66 -57.15 -49.14 42.38
N PRO A 67 -58.49 -49.28 42.40
CA PRO A 67 -59.12 -50.59 42.33
C PRO A 67 -58.93 -51.20 40.93
N ASN A 68 -58.57 -52.49 40.87
CA ASN A 68 -58.48 -53.27 39.63
C ASN A 68 -57.45 -52.76 38.60
N ILE A 69 -56.19 -52.56 39.04
CA ILE A 69 -55.05 -52.34 38.13
C ILE A 69 -54.97 -53.53 37.15
N ILE A 70 -54.94 -53.21 35.86
CA ILE A 70 -54.69 -54.17 34.77
C ILE A 70 -53.19 -54.27 34.55
N GLU A 71 -52.53 -53.12 34.47
CA GLU A 71 -51.08 -52.99 34.34
C GLU A 71 -50.62 -51.58 34.71
N TYR A 72 -49.34 -51.45 35.04
CA TYR A 72 -48.67 -50.17 35.19
C TYR A 72 -47.28 -50.24 34.60
N GLY A 73 -46.72 -49.10 34.23
CA GLY A 73 -45.40 -49.05 33.65
C GLY A 73 -44.99 -47.68 33.14
N PHE A 74 -44.07 -47.66 32.20
CA PHE A 74 -43.61 -46.44 31.54
C PHE A 74 -43.90 -46.50 30.06
N VAL A 75 -44.32 -45.37 29.50
CA VAL A 75 -44.34 -45.16 28.06
C VAL A 75 -43.03 -44.47 27.69
N LEU A 76 -42.32 -44.99 26.69
CA LEU A 76 -41.12 -44.38 26.12
C LEU A 76 -41.34 -44.04 24.65
N SER A 77 -40.90 -42.87 24.22
CA SER A 77 -40.87 -42.46 22.82
C SER A 77 -39.60 -41.68 22.49
N THR A 78 -39.24 -41.66 21.22
CA THR A 78 -38.18 -40.80 20.68
C THR A 78 -38.81 -39.72 19.82
N ASN A 79 -38.47 -38.46 20.06
CA ASN A 79 -38.85 -37.39 19.14
C ASN A 79 -37.92 -37.43 17.93
N GLY A 80 -38.43 -37.86 16.78
CA GLY A 80 -37.73 -37.67 15.50
C GLY A 80 -37.90 -36.24 15.00
N ASN A 81 -36.85 -35.66 14.41
CA ASN A 81 -36.87 -34.30 13.83
C ASN A 81 -37.76 -34.15 12.57
N THR A 82 -38.51 -35.19 12.17
CA THR A 82 -39.35 -35.20 10.96
C THR A 82 -40.83 -34.95 11.24
N GLY A 83 -41.21 -34.60 12.47
CA GLY A 83 -42.62 -34.37 12.84
C GLY A 83 -43.48 -35.62 12.96
N TYR A 84 -42.88 -36.81 12.77
CA TYR A 84 -43.52 -38.10 13.08
C TYR A 84 -42.86 -38.68 14.34
N ALA A 85 -43.61 -38.69 15.44
CA ALA A 85 -43.22 -39.44 16.63
C ALA A 85 -43.11 -40.93 16.26
N LYS A 86 -42.02 -41.61 16.65
CA LYS A 86 -42.03 -43.08 16.65
C LYS A 86 -43.17 -43.55 17.58
N PRO A 87 -43.82 -44.69 17.30
CA PRO A 87 -44.89 -45.19 18.15
C PRO A 87 -44.42 -45.30 19.60
N GLU A 88 -45.26 -44.81 20.52
CA GLU A 88 -45.06 -44.96 21.96
C GLU A 88 -44.89 -46.46 22.29
N SER A 89 -43.80 -46.81 22.95
CA SER A 89 -43.54 -48.18 23.42
C SER A 89 -43.92 -48.28 24.89
N GLU A 90 -44.91 -49.12 25.20
CA GLU A 90 -45.35 -49.39 26.57
C GLU A 90 -44.44 -50.44 27.22
N ILE A 91 -43.77 -50.06 28.31
CA ILE A 91 -42.93 -50.94 29.13
C ILE A 91 -43.74 -51.34 30.36
N VAL A 92 -44.33 -52.53 30.32
CA VAL A 92 -45.17 -53.06 31.41
C VAL A 92 -44.30 -53.59 32.55
N LEU A 93 -44.52 -53.08 33.77
CA LEU A 93 -43.78 -53.48 34.97
C LEU A 93 -44.51 -54.52 35.82
N GLY A 94 -45.84 -54.49 35.82
CA GLY A 94 -46.63 -55.43 36.59
C GLY A 94 -48.11 -55.12 36.57
N LYS A 95 -48.90 -55.96 37.26
CA LYS A 95 -50.37 -55.89 37.30
C LYS A 95 -50.94 -55.47 38.66
N LYS A 96 -50.07 -55.18 39.64
CA LYS A 96 -50.43 -54.76 41.00
C LYS A 96 -49.35 -53.83 41.57
N LEU A 97 -49.76 -52.69 42.11
CA LEU A 97 -48.89 -51.76 42.83
C LEU A 97 -48.97 -52.05 44.33
N SER A 98 -47.82 -52.31 44.96
CA SER A 98 -47.71 -52.48 46.42
C SER A 98 -47.27 -51.20 47.13
N GLU A 99 -46.61 -50.30 46.41
CA GLU A 99 -46.03 -49.07 46.93
C GLU A 99 -46.46 -47.87 46.08
N LYS A 100 -46.41 -46.68 46.69
CA LYS A 100 -46.78 -45.41 46.05
C LYS A 100 -45.77 -45.01 44.98
N ASP A 101 -44.49 -45.24 45.25
CA ASP A 101 -43.38 -44.88 44.38
C ASP A 101 -42.92 -46.10 43.58
N VAL A 102 -42.63 -45.88 42.31
CA VAL A 102 -42.15 -46.89 41.37
C VAL A 102 -40.78 -46.46 40.88
N VAL A 103 -39.79 -47.31 41.13
CA VAL A 103 -38.42 -47.14 40.63
C VAL A 103 -38.12 -48.28 39.66
N PHE A 104 -37.77 -47.95 38.42
CA PHE A 104 -37.54 -48.94 37.39
C PHE A 104 -36.24 -48.69 36.65
N THR A 105 -35.38 -49.70 36.57
CA THR A 105 -34.18 -49.64 35.71
C THR A 105 -34.54 -50.15 34.32
N TYR A 106 -34.67 -49.23 33.37
CA TYR A 106 -34.88 -49.56 31.97
C TYR A 106 -33.55 -49.88 31.29
N LYS A 107 -33.51 -51.00 30.57
CA LYS A 107 -32.41 -51.42 29.69
C LYS A 107 -33.01 -51.62 28.29
N PRO A 108 -32.72 -50.73 27.33
CA PRO A 108 -33.21 -50.89 25.96
C PRO A 108 -32.54 -52.09 25.27
N GLU A 109 -33.21 -52.67 24.25
CA GLU A 109 -32.66 -53.77 23.45
C GLU A 109 -31.39 -53.34 22.70
N ASP A 110 -31.41 -52.11 22.17
CA ASP A 110 -30.26 -51.40 21.63
C ASP A 110 -29.81 -50.29 22.58
N ASN A 111 -28.52 -49.98 22.65
CA ASN A 111 -28.01 -48.85 23.43
C ASN A 111 -28.74 -47.54 23.11
N PHE A 112 -28.84 -46.62 24.08
CA PHE A 112 -29.40 -45.30 23.83
C PHE A 112 -28.59 -44.55 22.76
N ASP A 113 -29.29 -43.99 21.79
CA ASP A 113 -28.73 -43.12 20.76
C ASP A 113 -28.29 -41.80 21.39
N MET A 114 -27.05 -41.43 21.12
CA MET A 114 -26.49 -40.13 21.50
C MET A 114 -27.31 -38.98 20.91
N ASN A 115 -27.62 -37.98 21.72
CA ASN A 115 -28.36 -36.77 21.30
C ASN A 115 -29.77 -37.03 20.73
N THR A 116 -30.30 -38.24 20.87
CA THR A 116 -31.73 -38.51 20.75
C THR A 116 -32.41 -38.07 22.03
N ILE A 117 -33.43 -37.21 21.92
CA ILE A 117 -34.25 -36.85 23.07
C ILE A 117 -35.26 -37.98 23.28
N TYR A 118 -35.07 -38.73 24.36
CA TYR A 118 -36.01 -39.73 24.83
C TYR A 118 -37.03 -39.06 25.73
N THR A 119 -38.30 -39.29 25.45
CA THR A 119 -39.41 -38.80 26.25
C THR A 119 -40.07 -39.98 26.94
N TYR A 120 -40.33 -39.88 28.24
CA TYR A 120 -40.97 -40.95 29.00
C TYR A 120 -42.08 -40.42 29.91
N ALA A 121 -43.08 -41.25 30.17
CA ALA A 121 -44.15 -40.95 31.13
C ALA A 121 -44.54 -42.18 31.92
N PHE A 122 -44.75 -42.04 33.22
CA PHE A 122 -45.31 -43.10 34.05
C PHE A 122 -46.81 -43.24 33.80
N TYR A 123 -47.33 -44.47 33.73
CA TYR A 123 -48.75 -44.72 33.56
C TYR A 123 -49.27 -45.85 34.46
N VAL A 124 -50.57 -45.77 34.77
CA VAL A 124 -51.34 -46.84 35.41
C VAL A 124 -52.63 -47.04 34.64
N LYS A 125 -52.92 -48.29 34.29
CA LYS A 125 -54.13 -48.70 33.59
C LYS A 125 -54.99 -49.54 34.51
N THR A 126 -56.25 -49.13 34.66
CA THR A 126 -57.27 -49.84 35.43
C THR A 126 -58.40 -50.26 34.48
N LYS A 127 -59.37 -51.04 34.97
CA LYS A 127 -60.61 -51.30 34.21
C LYS A 127 -61.38 -50.02 33.85
N ASN A 128 -61.17 -48.93 34.58
CA ASN A 128 -61.94 -47.69 34.49
C ASN A 128 -61.23 -46.59 33.68
N GLY A 129 -59.96 -46.78 33.30
CA GLY A 129 -59.23 -45.76 32.55
C GLY A 129 -57.71 -45.96 32.53
N PHE A 130 -57.07 -45.17 31.68
CA PHE A 130 -55.62 -45.06 31.52
C PHE A 130 -55.16 -43.71 32.05
N TYR A 131 -54.35 -43.71 33.10
CA TYR A 131 -53.86 -42.52 33.78
C TYR A 131 -52.36 -42.38 33.49
N LYS A 132 -51.99 -41.33 32.75
CA LYS A 132 -50.61 -41.05 32.33
C LYS A 132 -50.14 -39.74 32.96
N GLY A 133 -48.96 -39.76 33.57
CA GLY A 133 -48.31 -38.56 34.09
C GLY A 133 -47.80 -37.66 32.96
N THR A 134 -47.42 -36.43 33.32
CA THR A 134 -46.75 -35.53 32.37
C THR A 134 -45.44 -36.14 31.89
N SER A 135 -45.13 -35.99 30.61
CA SER A 135 -43.88 -36.50 30.06
C SER A 135 -42.66 -35.80 30.68
N ASN A 136 -41.61 -36.56 30.91
CA ASN A 136 -40.26 -36.08 31.23
C ASN A 136 -39.30 -36.53 30.13
N SER A 137 -38.11 -35.95 30.04
CA SER A 137 -37.17 -36.25 28.97
C SER A 137 -35.73 -36.35 29.46
N PHE A 138 -34.97 -37.21 28.80
CA PHE A 138 -33.53 -37.34 29.02
C PHE A 138 -32.81 -37.41 27.68
N GLN A 139 -31.53 -37.06 27.73
CA GLN A 139 -30.62 -37.13 26.60
C GLN A 139 -29.27 -37.62 27.11
N LEU A 140 -28.74 -38.67 26.49
CA LEU A 140 -27.38 -39.13 26.76
C LEU A 140 -26.38 -38.13 26.18
N ASP A 141 -25.66 -37.43 27.05
CA ASP A 141 -24.46 -36.67 26.71
C ASP A 141 -23.25 -37.36 27.35
N GLY A 142 -22.69 -38.36 26.65
CA GLY A 142 -21.59 -39.19 27.17
C GLY A 142 -20.19 -38.56 27.05
N MET A 143 -20.09 -37.32 26.58
CA MET A 143 -18.81 -36.67 26.32
C MET A 143 -18.56 -35.54 27.33
N GLN A 144 -17.34 -35.49 27.86
CA GLN A 144 -16.89 -34.46 28.79
C GLN A 144 -15.60 -33.86 28.24
N VAL A 145 -15.53 -32.53 28.12
CA VAL A 145 -14.31 -31.81 27.73
C VAL A 145 -13.83 -31.04 28.95
N GLU A 146 -12.60 -31.32 29.38
CA GLU A 146 -11.99 -30.72 30.58
C GLU A 146 -11.04 -29.56 30.23
N SER A 147 -10.80 -29.32 28.95
CA SER A 147 -9.93 -28.24 28.47
C SER A 147 -10.58 -26.84 28.59
N PRO A 148 -9.76 -25.77 28.61
CA PRO A 148 -10.27 -24.39 28.59
C PRO A 148 -11.23 -24.18 27.40
N SER A 149 -12.28 -23.39 27.62
CA SER A 149 -13.26 -23.05 26.59
C SER A 149 -12.63 -22.26 25.43
N GLU A 150 -11.53 -21.55 25.69
CA GLU A 150 -10.76 -20.80 24.71
C GLU A 150 -9.25 -20.99 24.90
N ILE A 151 -8.53 -21.19 23.79
CA ILE A 151 -7.07 -21.30 23.73
C ILE A 151 -6.49 -20.38 22.64
N LEU A 152 -5.23 -19.98 22.79
CA LEU A 152 -4.48 -19.27 21.75
C LEU A 152 -3.70 -20.28 20.89
N GLY A 153 -3.76 -20.16 19.56
CA GLY A 153 -3.06 -21.09 18.68
C GLY A 153 -2.79 -20.56 17.28
N MET A 154 -1.66 -20.97 16.70
CA MET A 154 -1.29 -20.69 15.31
C MET A 154 -1.75 -21.83 14.37
N PRO A 155 -2.06 -21.55 13.10
CA PRO A 155 -2.28 -22.59 12.11
C PRO A 155 -1.15 -23.63 12.08
N GLY A 156 -1.53 -24.90 11.98
CA GLY A 156 -0.62 -26.05 11.97
C GLY A 156 -0.18 -26.55 13.35
N GLU A 157 -0.40 -25.80 14.43
CA GLU A 157 -0.09 -26.26 15.79
C GLU A 157 -0.98 -27.45 16.19
N GLN A 158 -0.40 -28.37 16.95
CA GLN A 158 -1.15 -29.50 17.50
C GLN A 158 -1.82 -29.10 18.82
N VAL A 159 -3.13 -29.24 18.87
CA VAL A 159 -3.96 -29.06 20.07
C VAL A 159 -4.27 -30.43 20.66
N SER A 160 -4.21 -30.54 21.99
CA SER A 160 -4.61 -31.74 22.73
C SER A 160 -5.68 -31.38 23.75
N LEU A 161 -6.90 -31.84 23.51
CA LEU A 161 -8.02 -31.66 24.43
C LEU A 161 -8.09 -32.86 25.39
N LYS A 162 -8.27 -32.58 26.68
CA LYS A 162 -8.50 -33.62 27.70
C LYS A 162 -9.98 -33.82 27.92
N GLY A 163 -10.40 -35.06 28.14
CA GLY A 163 -11.81 -35.38 28.29
C GLY A 163 -12.11 -36.87 28.18
N ARG A 164 -13.39 -37.18 27.96
CA ARG A 164 -13.87 -38.54 27.71
C ARG A 164 -14.32 -38.65 26.27
N PHE A 165 -13.49 -39.28 25.44
CA PHE A 165 -13.66 -39.42 23.99
C PHE A 165 -13.73 -40.87 23.53
N SER A 166 -13.72 -41.84 24.44
CA SER A 166 -13.76 -43.29 24.15
C SER A 166 -15.01 -43.73 23.36
N MET A 167 -16.03 -42.89 23.28
CA MET A 167 -17.28 -43.15 22.58
C MET A 167 -17.28 -42.71 21.10
N LEU A 168 -16.24 -42.02 20.65
CA LEU A 168 -16.15 -41.55 19.27
C LEU A 168 -15.68 -42.68 18.35
N ASP A 169 -16.34 -42.78 17.20
CA ASP A 169 -16.03 -43.72 16.12
C ASP A 169 -15.79 -42.96 14.78
N ASP A 170 -15.56 -43.68 13.69
CA ASP A 170 -15.27 -43.11 12.37
C ASP A 170 -16.41 -42.27 11.76
N SER A 171 -17.62 -42.34 12.34
CA SER A 171 -18.77 -41.55 11.88
C SER A 171 -18.73 -40.09 12.36
N TYR A 172 -17.90 -39.78 13.36
CA TYR A 172 -17.70 -38.42 13.83
C TYR A 172 -16.65 -37.68 13.00
N LYS A 173 -16.96 -36.44 12.61
CA LYS A 173 -16.09 -35.56 11.85
C LYS A 173 -15.84 -34.28 12.62
N LEU A 174 -14.60 -33.80 12.61
CA LEU A 174 -14.22 -32.55 13.26
C LEU A 174 -14.19 -31.45 12.21
N TYR A 175 -14.71 -30.27 12.52
CA TYR A 175 -14.76 -29.13 11.62
C TYR A 175 -14.26 -27.86 12.30
N GLY A 176 -13.58 -27.02 11.53
CA GLY A 176 -13.27 -25.65 11.88
C GLY A 176 -14.37 -24.72 11.37
N MET A 177 -15.15 -24.14 12.27
CA MET A 177 -16.22 -23.22 11.91
C MET A 177 -15.72 -21.78 11.83
N LEU A 178 -15.42 -21.36 10.61
CA LEU A 178 -15.47 -19.96 10.16
C LEU A 178 -16.47 -19.81 8.99
N ASP A 179 -16.57 -20.81 8.09
CA ASP A 179 -17.50 -20.83 6.93
C ASP A 179 -18.06 -22.23 6.55
N ARG A 180 -17.94 -23.24 7.43
CA ARG A 180 -18.50 -24.62 7.31
C ARG A 180 -17.84 -25.58 6.29
N SER A 181 -16.68 -25.29 5.72
CA SER A 181 -16.16 -26.14 4.63
C SER A 181 -15.04 -27.12 5.02
N GLN A 182 -14.25 -26.86 6.08
CA GLN A 182 -13.00 -27.59 6.31
C GLN A 182 -13.11 -28.67 7.40
N GLN A 183 -13.07 -29.93 6.96
CA GLN A 183 -12.91 -31.08 7.86
C GLN A 183 -11.47 -31.15 8.38
N ILE A 184 -11.32 -31.36 9.69
CA ILE A 184 -10.05 -31.48 10.40
C ILE A 184 -9.82 -32.95 10.74
N ALA A 185 -8.62 -33.46 10.45
CA ALA A 185 -8.22 -34.78 10.94
C ALA A 185 -7.91 -34.72 12.44
N TYR A 186 -8.37 -35.72 13.18
CA TYR A 186 -8.12 -35.84 14.61
C TYR A 186 -7.73 -37.28 14.98
N GLN A 187 -7.12 -37.42 16.15
CA GLN A 187 -6.74 -38.69 16.75
C GLN A 187 -7.23 -38.74 18.19
N ILE A 188 -7.59 -39.93 18.65
CA ILE A 188 -7.99 -40.18 20.04
C ILE A 188 -6.92 -41.05 20.67
N ALA A 189 -6.52 -40.73 21.90
CA ALA A 189 -5.62 -41.59 22.66
C ALA A 189 -6.24 -42.98 22.91
N ALA A 190 -5.41 -44.01 23.03
CA ALA A 190 -5.88 -45.39 23.18
C ALA A 190 -6.76 -45.63 24.42
N ASP A 191 -6.58 -44.83 25.47
CA ASP A 191 -7.38 -44.84 26.70
C ASP A 191 -8.66 -43.98 26.60
N GLY A 192 -8.88 -43.31 25.48
CA GLY A 192 -10.01 -42.41 25.25
C GLY A 192 -9.96 -41.10 26.03
N SER A 193 -8.83 -40.76 26.67
CA SER A 193 -8.72 -39.61 27.58
C SER A 193 -8.37 -38.29 26.91
N SER A 194 -7.98 -38.32 25.63
CA SER A 194 -7.61 -37.12 24.89
C SER A 194 -7.97 -37.19 23.40
N LEU A 195 -8.23 -36.02 22.82
CA LEU A 195 -8.45 -35.80 21.39
C LEU A 195 -7.43 -34.78 20.90
N THR A 196 -6.62 -35.16 19.91
CA THR A 196 -5.61 -34.28 19.30
C THR A 196 -5.93 -33.95 17.86
N PHE A 197 -5.70 -32.70 17.45
CA PHE A 197 -5.86 -32.25 16.08
C PHE A 197 -4.89 -31.12 15.75
N LYS A 198 -4.67 -30.84 14.47
CA LYS A 198 -3.92 -29.64 14.04
C LYS A 198 -4.87 -28.49 13.74
N ILE A 199 -4.53 -27.30 14.18
CA ILE A 199 -5.29 -26.08 13.87
C ILE A 199 -5.24 -25.90 12.35
N PRO A 200 -6.38 -25.83 11.65
CA PRO A 200 -6.38 -25.65 10.21
C PRO A 200 -5.90 -24.26 9.82
N ASP A 201 -5.22 -24.16 8.68
CA ASP A 201 -5.01 -22.87 8.02
C ASP A 201 -6.22 -22.60 7.13
N VAL A 202 -7.09 -21.69 7.60
CA VAL A 202 -8.34 -21.34 6.92
C VAL A 202 -8.09 -20.06 6.12
N GLU A 203 -8.29 -20.13 4.81
CA GLU A 203 -8.12 -18.99 3.91
C GLU A 203 -8.96 -17.78 4.37
N GLY A 204 -8.38 -16.58 4.32
CA GLY A 204 -9.04 -15.35 4.76
C GLY A 204 -9.15 -15.17 6.29
N SER A 205 -8.64 -16.11 7.09
CA SER A 205 -8.54 -15.93 8.54
C SER A 205 -7.50 -14.88 8.90
N GLN A 206 -7.75 -14.19 10.01
CA GLN A 206 -6.94 -13.07 10.48
C GLN A 206 -6.58 -13.24 11.94
N HIS A 207 -5.51 -12.58 12.35
CA HIS A 207 -5.10 -12.52 13.74
C HIS A 207 -6.26 -12.05 14.63
N GLY A 208 -6.42 -12.68 15.79
CA GLY A 208 -7.48 -12.36 16.75
C GLY A 208 -8.88 -12.89 16.38
N LYS A 209 -9.07 -13.48 15.19
CA LYS A 209 -10.32 -14.18 14.87
C LYS A 209 -10.46 -15.44 15.72
N LYS A 210 -11.71 -15.76 16.08
CA LYS A 210 -12.07 -16.94 16.87
C LYS A 210 -12.56 -18.05 15.94
N LEU A 211 -11.80 -19.14 15.87
CA LEU A 211 -12.16 -20.38 15.18
C LEU A 211 -12.83 -21.33 16.16
N ARG A 212 -14.07 -21.74 15.89
CA ARG A 212 -14.76 -22.75 16.71
C ARG A 212 -14.43 -24.13 16.17
N ILE A 213 -14.03 -25.03 17.05
CA ILE A 213 -13.78 -26.43 16.71
C ILE A 213 -14.98 -27.24 17.13
N GLU A 214 -15.68 -27.81 16.15
CA GLU A 214 -16.92 -28.52 16.36
C GLU A 214 -16.81 -29.96 15.90
N LEU A 215 -17.34 -30.85 16.72
CA LEU A 215 -17.52 -32.25 16.39
C LEU A 215 -18.94 -32.44 15.85
N GLN A 216 -19.05 -33.07 14.68
CA GLN A 216 -20.32 -33.33 14.02
C GLN A 216 -20.49 -34.81 13.68
N LYS A 217 -21.72 -35.30 13.80
CA LYS A 217 -22.14 -36.62 13.31
C LYS A 217 -23.51 -36.49 12.67
N ASN A 218 -23.61 -36.83 11.39
CA ASN A 218 -24.88 -36.88 10.69
C ASN A 218 -25.51 -38.26 10.88
N SER A 219 -26.75 -38.30 11.32
CA SER A 219 -27.53 -39.52 11.45
C SER A 219 -28.88 -39.35 10.75
N THR A 220 -29.56 -40.46 10.45
CA THR A 220 -30.91 -40.49 9.87
C THR A 220 -31.97 -39.78 10.73
N GLY A 221 -31.70 -39.52 12.02
CA GLY A 221 -32.58 -38.81 12.95
C GLY A 221 -32.26 -37.32 13.19
N GLY A 222 -31.16 -36.80 12.62
CA GLY A 222 -30.68 -35.43 12.83
C GLY A 222 -29.15 -35.31 12.87
N SER A 223 -28.65 -34.07 12.90
CA SER A 223 -27.21 -33.79 13.06
C SER A 223 -26.86 -33.52 14.53
N PHE A 224 -25.87 -34.24 15.03
CA PHE A 224 -25.18 -33.92 16.27
C PHE A 224 -24.13 -32.86 15.98
N ASN A 225 -24.13 -31.76 16.74
CA ASN A 225 -23.09 -30.73 16.69
C ASN A 225 -22.68 -30.39 18.12
N ARG A 226 -21.38 -30.46 18.41
CA ARG A 226 -20.83 -30.07 19.71
C ARG A 226 -19.56 -29.27 19.56
N GLN A 227 -19.54 -28.05 20.10
CA GLN A 227 -18.32 -27.26 20.21
C GLN A 227 -17.39 -27.89 21.26
N LEU A 228 -16.16 -28.22 20.86
CA LEU A 228 -15.14 -28.78 21.73
C LEU A 228 -14.27 -27.68 22.35
N VAL A 229 -13.85 -26.70 21.54
CA VAL A 229 -12.98 -25.60 21.97
C VAL A 229 -13.12 -24.41 21.02
N GLN A 230 -12.83 -23.20 21.50
CA GLN A 230 -12.61 -22.03 20.66
C GLN A 230 -11.13 -21.68 20.59
N ILE A 231 -10.62 -21.38 19.41
CA ILE A 231 -9.23 -21.01 19.19
C ILE A 231 -9.18 -19.55 18.77
N SER A 232 -8.54 -18.71 19.57
CA SER A 232 -8.14 -17.36 19.14
C SER A 232 -6.88 -17.49 18.27
N LEU A 233 -7.05 -17.21 16.97
CA LEU A 233 -6.01 -17.43 15.96
C LEU A 233 -4.87 -16.43 16.11
N LEU A 234 -3.65 -16.96 16.22
CA LEU A 234 -2.44 -16.18 16.24
C LEU A 234 -1.81 -16.15 14.85
N GLY A 235 -1.45 -14.95 14.40
CA GLY A 235 -0.76 -14.78 13.14
C GLY A 235 0.66 -15.33 13.22
N LYS A 236 1.22 -15.63 12.04
CA LYS A 236 2.61 -16.07 11.90
C LYS A 236 3.17 -15.52 10.60
N LEU A 237 4.29 -14.79 10.69
CA LEU A 237 5.06 -14.42 9.50
C LEU A 237 5.95 -15.58 9.03
N ILE A 238 6.20 -15.60 7.73
CA ILE A 238 7.32 -16.32 7.13
C ILE A 238 8.48 -15.35 6.87
N PRO A 239 9.74 -15.82 6.89
CA PRO A 239 10.89 -14.97 6.56
C PRO A 239 10.75 -14.39 5.15
N PRO A 240 10.95 -13.07 4.96
CA PRO A 240 11.09 -12.49 3.62
C PRO A 240 12.20 -13.18 2.83
N ALA A 241 11.97 -13.41 1.53
CA ALA A 241 12.89 -14.14 0.66
C ALA A 241 14.06 -13.29 0.15
N ILE A 242 13.90 -11.96 0.09
CA ILE A 242 14.97 -11.04 -0.31
C ILE A 242 15.81 -10.74 0.93
N GLU A 243 17.11 -11.04 0.88
CA GLU A 243 18.03 -10.88 2.01
C GLU A 243 18.82 -9.56 1.97
N SER A 244 18.77 -8.86 0.83
CA SER A 244 19.57 -7.67 0.58
C SER A 244 18.74 -6.63 -0.18
N TYR A 245 18.59 -5.45 0.43
CA TYR A 245 17.65 -4.41 -0.02
C TYR A 245 18.38 -3.10 -0.35
N GLY A 246 17.97 -2.41 -1.41
CA GLY A 246 18.26 -1.00 -1.62
C GLY A 246 17.53 -0.11 -0.62
N PHE A 247 17.89 1.17 -0.57
CA PHE A 247 17.30 2.15 0.36
C PHE A 247 15.82 2.42 0.07
N THR A 248 15.40 2.32 -1.19
CA THR A 248 14.00 2.51 -1.59
C THR A 248 13.22 1.21 -1.74
N ASP A 249 13.87 0.06 -1.57
CA ASP A 249 13.22 -1.23 -1.77
C ASP A 249 12.18 -1.51 -0.68
N MET A 250 11.13 -2.23 -1.08
CA MET A 250 10.07 -2.69 -0.19
C MET A 250 10.42 -4.05 0.41
N ILE A 251 10.29 -4.17 1.73
CA ILE A 251 10.20 -5.45 2.41
C ILE A 251 8.74 -5.87 2.38
N HIS A 252 8.44 -7.03 1.78
CA HIS A 252 7.11 -7.60 1.78
C HIS A 252 6.97 -8.68 2.86
N PHE A 253 5.89 -8.61 3.63
CA PHE A 253 5.60 -9.53 4.73
C PHE A 253 4.42 -10.44 4.37
N TYR A 254 4.66 -11.75 4.46
CA TYR A 254 3.68 -12.79 4.18
C TYR A 254 3.63 -13.80 5.32
N GLY A 255 2.59 -14.62 5.35
CA GLY A 255 2.34 -15.56 6.43
C GLY A 255 0.88 -15.99 6.52
N SER A 256 0.56 -16.70 7.60
CA SER A 256 -0.79 -17.23 7.86
C SER A 256 -1.47 -16.41 8.96
N CYS A 257 -2.79 -16.25 8.85
CA CYS A 257 -3.62 -15.54 9.83
C CYS A 257 -3.09 -14.14 10.21
N LEU A 258 -2.57 -13.38 9.25
CA LEU A 258 -2.07 -12.03 9.50
C LEU A 258 -3.22 -11.04 9.75
N PRO A 259 -2.99 -9.92 10.46
CA PRO A 259 -4.01 -8.89 10.61
C PRO A 259 -4.53 -8.37 9.27
N GLY A 260 -5.79 -7.92 9.25
CA GLY A 260 -6.40 -7.34 8.06
C GLY A 260 -5.69 -6.06 7.58
N TYR A 261 -5.71 -5.83 6.26
CA TYR A 261 -5.13 -4.64 5.65
C TYR A 261 -5.72 -3.36 6.24
N GLY A 262 -4.87 -2.44 6.72
CA GLY A 262 -5.28 -1.17 7.35
C GLY A 262 -5.71 -1.26 8.81
N GLY A 263 -5.64 -2.45 9.43
CA GLY A 263 -5.91 -2.62 10.85
C GLY A 263 -4.73 -2.19 11.71
N ASN A 264 -4.91 -1.21 12.60
CA ASN A 264 -3.95 -0.85 13.66
C ASN A 264 -3.99 -1.87 14.82
N ASP A 265 -3.96 -3.16 14.51
CA ASP A 265 -3.96 -4.20 15.52
C ASP A 265 -2.57 -4.26 16.18
N LYS A 266 -2.49 -3.72 17.41
CA LYS A 266 -1.26 -3.69 18.19
C LYS A 266 -0.87 -5.05 18.77
N SER A 267 -1.74 -6.05 18.70
CA SER A 267 -1.46 -7.40 19.20
C SER A 267 -0.53 -8.21 18.29
N PHE A 268 -0.40 -7.81 17.02
CA PHE A 268 0.62 -8.33 16.11
C PHE A 268 1.59 -7.23 15.68
N GLN A 269 2.88 -7.48 15.86
CA GLN A 269 3.94 -6.52 15.54
C GLN A 269 5.06 -7.19 14.74
N ILE A 270 5.67 -6.44 13.84
CA ILE A 270 6.85 -6.85 13.08
C ILE A 270 8.08 -6.29 13.78
N ILE A 271 9.09 -7.13 13.96
CA ILE A 271 10.41 -6.75 14.48
C ILE A 271 11.35 -6.59 13.28
N ILE A 272 12.06 -5.47 13.19
CA ILE A 272 13.07 -5.21 12.16
C ILE A 272 14.29 -4.60 12.87
N GLY A 273 15.35 -5.37 13.07
CA GLY A 273 16.50 -4.94 13.85
C GLY A 273 16.11 -4.50 15.27
N ASN A 274 16.38 -3.24 15.59
CA ASN A 274 16.04 -2.63 16.88
C ASN A 274 14.65 -1.98 16.93
N ILE A 275 13.90 -1.94 15.82
CA ILE A 275 12.58 -1.32 15.77
C ILE A 275 11.48 -2.38 15.77
N THR A 276 10.32 -1.99 16.31
CA THR A 276 9.10 -2.80 16.30
C THR A 276 7.96 -1.94 15.79
N ILE A 277 7.26 -2.42 14.77
CA ILE A 277 6.17 -1.68 14.10
C ILE A 277 4.88 -2.51 14.12
N PRO A 278 3.70 -1.87 14.05
CA PRO A 278 2.45 -2.59 13.77
C PRO A 278 2.55 -3.36 12.45
N TYR A 279 1.73 -4.41 12.31
CA TYR A 279 1.68 -5.14 11.05
C TYR A 279 1.36 -4.22 9.86
N THR A 280 2.20 -4.30 8.84
CA THR A 280 1.93 -3.80 7.50
C THR A 280 2.29 -4.89 6.51
N ARG A 281 1.65 -4.89 5.35
CA ARG A 281 1.96 -5.84 4.27
C ARG A 281 3.34 -5.59 3.68
N GLU A 282 3.74 -4.31 3.64
CA GLU A 282 5.03 -3.89 3.10
C GLU A 282 5.49 -2.60 3.75
N ILE A 283 6.81 -2.38 3.72
CA ILE A 283 7.44 -1.14 4.17
C ILE A 283 8.74 -0.91 3.42
N ALA A 284 9.02 0.33 3.03
CA ALA A 284 10.28 0.69 2.40
C ALA A 284 11.38 0.87 3.46
N ILE A 285 12.63 0.55 3.12
CA ILE A 285 13.78 0.77 4.02
C ILE A 285 13.87 2.24 4.47
N LYS A 286 13.67 3.19 3.56
CA LYS A 286 13.64 4.64 3.86
C LYS A 286 12.61 5.07 4.90
N ASP A 287 11.55 4.28 5.11
CA ASP A 287 10.49 4.60 6.07
C ASP A 287 10.76 4.02 7.47
N LEU A 288 11.81 3.21 7.62
CA LEU A 288 12.24 2.57 8.88
C LEU A 288 13.02 3.55 9.77
N LYS A 289 12.32 4.58 10.26
CA LYS A 289 12.90 5.59 11.14
C LYS A 289 13.49 4.95 12.40
N GLY A 290 14.77 5.21 12.65
CA GLY A 290 15.48 4.73 13.84
C GLY A 290 16.05 3.31 13.74
N LEU A 291 15.98 2.67 12.57
CA LEU A 291 16.74 1.45 12.31
C LEU A 291 18.25 1.75 12.42
N VAL A 292 18.96 0.96 13.22
CA VAL A 292 20.40 1.14 13.46
C VAL A 292 21.19 0.08 12.69
N GLY A 293 22.19 0.53 11.94
CA GLY A 293 23.10 -0.34 11.20
C GLY A 293 22.56 -0.76 9.84
N LYS A 294 23.41 -1.51 9.11
CA LYS A 294 23.14 -1.98 7.74
C LYS A 294 22.74 -3.45 7.68
N SER A 295 22.81 -4.15 8.81
CA SER A 295 22.46 -5.56 8.93
C SER A 295 21.47 -5.71 10.07
N PHE A 296 20.41 -6.48 9.85
CA PHE A 296 19.32 -6.60 10.80
C PHE A 296 18.61 -7.95 10.70
N LYS A 297 17.94 -8.35 11.77
CA LYS A 297 17.04 -9.51 11.80
C LYS A 297 15.60 -9.06 11.61
N ILE A 298 14.79 -9.90 10.98
CA ILE A 298 13.33 -9.71 10.92
C ILE A 298 12.65 -10.73 11.81
N GLY A 299 11.52 -10.37 12.40
CA GLY A 299 10.72 -11.25 13.22
C GLY A 299 9.32 -10.69 13.48
N TYR A 300 8.61 -11.29 14.43
CA TYR A 300 7.29 -10.83 14.83
C TYR A 300 6.98 -11.11 16.30
N LYS A 301 5.97 -10.40 16.81
CA LYS A 301 5.27 -10.69 18.06
C LYS A 301 3.79 -10.88 17.74
N ASN A 302 3.17 -11.93 18.27
CA ASN A 302 1.75 -12.22 18.03
C ASN A 302 0.91 -12.25 19.34
N GLY A 303 1.39 -11.61 20.39
CA GLY A 303 0.76 -11.60 21.71
C GLY A 303 1.06 -12.82 22.59
N ARG A 304 1.52 -13.94 22.02
CA ARG A 304 2.00 -15.12 22.76
C ARG A 304 3.50 -15.33 22.59
N ASP A 305 3.95 -15.31 21.35
CA ASP A 305 5.31 -15.62 20.93
C ASP A 305 6.02 -14.36 20.44
N SER A 306 7.34 -14.33 20.64
CA SER A 306 8.25 -13.37 20.03
C SER A 306 9.29 -14.15 19.25
N VAL A 307 9.21 -14.11 17.92
CA VAL A 307 10.03 -14.93 17.02
C VAL A 307 10.96 -14.02 16.23
N LEU A 308 12.26 -14.32 16.23
CA LEU A 308 13.23 -13.75 15.30
C LEU A 308 13.65 -14.83 14.30
N PHE A 309 13.66 -14.49 13.02
CA PHE A 309 14.12 -15.42 11.99
C PHE A 309 15.64 -15.58 12.04
N ALA A 310 16.12 -16.76 11.63
CA ALA A 310 17.56 -17.05 11.62
C ALA A 310 18.31 -16.32 10.49
N ILE A 311 17.62 -15.82 9.46
CA ILE A 311 18.18 -15.13 8.30
C ILE A 311 18.68 -13.74 8.69
N ASP A 312 19.86 -13.35 8.22
CA ASP A 312 20.38 -11.98 8.31
C ASP A 312 19.99 -11.19 7.06
N TYR A 313 19.41 -10.02 7.27
CA TYR A 313 19.04 -9.10 6.20
C TYR A 313 20.03 -7.95 6.15
N SER A 314 20.22 -7.35 4.98
CA SER A 314 21.18 -6.27 4.78
C SER A 314 20.63 -5.15 3.90
N ILE A 315 21.17 -3.94 4.10
CA ILE A 315 20.96 -2.81 3.20
C ILE A 315 22.20 -2.69 2.31
N GLN A 316 22.00 -2.69 1.00
CA GLN A 316 23.05 -2.61 -0.01
C GLN A 316 23.65 -1.20 -0.04
N ALA A 317 24.98 -1.14 0.07
CA ALA A 317 25.71 0.10 -0.16
C ALA A 317 25.98 0.27 -1.67
N PRO A 318 25.80 1.49 -2.22
CA PRO A 318 26.34 1.84 -3.53
C PRO A 318 27.87 1.74 -3.56
N ASN A 319 28.41 1.48 -4.74
CA ASN A 319 29.84 1.55 -4.97
C ASN A 319 30.26 3.01 -5.28
N ALA A 320 31.10 3.58 -4.42
CA ALA A 320 31.62 4.93 -4.57
C ALA A 320 32.41 5.16 -5.88
N ALA A 321 33.02 4.10 -6.42
CA ALA A 321 33.79 4.16 -7.67
C ALA A 321 32.92 4.50 -8.88
N ASP A 322 31.63 4.20 -8.82
CA ASP A 322 30.70 4.44 -9.92
C ASP A 322 30.26 5.90 -9.99
N MET A 323 30.45 6.68 -8.91
CA MET A 323 30.05 8.08 -8.81
C MET A 323 31.17 9.04 -9.25
N PHE A 324 30.94 9.76 -10.35
CA PHE A 324 31.90 10.73 -10.89
C PHE A 324 31.23 11.92 -11.60
N PHE A 325 31.90 13.07 -11.58
CA PHE A 325 31.49 14.25 -12.35
C PHE A 325 31.75 14.02 -13.84
N VAL A 326 30.74 14.33 -14.68
CA VAL A 326 30.86 14.26 -16.14
C VAL A 326 31.91 15.27 -16.62
N ASN A 327 31.85 16.50 -16.09
CA ASN A 327 32.85 17.53 -16.31
C ASN A 327 33.66 17.74 -15.02
N PRO A 328 35.00 17.62 -15.07
CA PRO A 328 35.85 17.76 -13.89
C PRO A 328 36.05 19.22 -13.46
N VAL A 329 35.56 20.19 -14.24
CA VAL A 329 35.69 21.63 -13.99
C VAL A 329 34.31 22.29 -14.13
N ALA A 330 34.02 23.25 -13.27
CA ALA A 330 32.81 24.08 -13.35
C ALA A 330 33.07 25.52 -12.89
N HIS A 331 32.20 26.43 -13.32
CA HIS A 331 32.14 27.78 -12.77
C HIS A 331 31.29 27.83 -11.49
N PRO A 332 31.55 28.76 -10.56
CA PRO A 332 30.66 29.04 -9.44
C PRO A 332 29.23 29.31 -9.92
N ASN A 333 28.25 28.96 -9.08
CA ASN A 333 26.82 29.18 -9.36
C ASN A 333 26.34 28.50 -10.65
N THR A 334 26.90 27.36 -11.02
CA THR A 334 26.41 26.53 -12.13
C THR A 334 25.93 25.18 -11.62
N HIS A 335 25.62 24.25 -12.52
CA HIS A 335 25.36 22.86 -12.16
C HIS A 335 26.51 21.95 -12.63
N ALA A 336 26.79 20.95 -11.82
CA ALA A 336 27.64 19.82 -12.19
C ALA A 336 26.78 18.59 -12.45
N ILE A 337 26.98 17.95 -13.60
CA ILE A 337 26.38 16.64 -13.87
C ILE A 337 27.26 15.55 -13.26
N VAL A 338 26.62 14.63 -12.54
CA VAL A 338 27.24 13.51 -11.86
C VAL A 338 26.59 12.23 -12.35
N ASN A 339 27.38 11.36 -12.95
CA ASN A 339 26.95 10.01 -13.29
C ASN A 339 27.28 9.06 -12.15
N GLY A 340 26.48 8.01 -12.01
CA GLY A 340 26.58 7.10 -10.88
C GLY A 340 25.93 5.75 -11.11
N PHE A 341 25.78 5.05 -10.00
CA PHE A 341 24.82 3.97 -9.82
C PHE A 341 23.38 4.52 -9.97
N SER A 342 22.38 3.62 -9.91
CA SER A 342 20.96 4.02 -9.84
C SER A 342 20.69 4.86 -8.59
N PHE A 343 20.82 6.19 -8.69
CA PHE A 343 20.68 7.08 -7.53
C PHE A 343 19.35 6.87 -6.81
N TYR A 344 18.27 6.61 -7.53
CA TYR A 344 16.96 6.33 -6.94
C TYR A 344 16.93 5.10 -6.04
N SER A 345 17.66 4.04 -6.39
CA SER A 345 17.69 2.80 -5.58
C SER A 345 18.34 3.00 -4.19
N PHE A 346 19.11 4.07 -4.04
CA PHE A 346 19.93 4.29 -2.86
C PHE A 346 19.68 5.64 -2.16
N PHE A 347 19.00 6.57 -2.82
CA PHE A 347 18.83 7.94 -2.36
C PHE A 347 17.45 8.47 -2.73
N ASP A 348 16.80 9.13 -1.76
CA ASP A 348 15.56 9.89 -1.94
C ASP A 348 15.89 11.39 -1.92
N MET A 349 15.28 12.18 -2.80
CA MET A 349 15.52 13.63 -2.90
C MET A 349 15.18 14.38 -1.60
N TYR A 350 14.30 13.83 -0.75
CA TYR A 350 13.86 14.49 0.48
C TYR A 350 14.61 14.07 1.74
N GLN A 351 15.36 12.96 1.68
CA GLN A 351 16.04 12.39 2.86
C GLN A 351 17.56 12.37 2.70
N THR A 352 18.05 12.48 1.47
CA THR A 352 19.47 12.48 1.17
C THR A 352 20.03 13.88 1.31
N LYS A 353 21.11 14.01 2.06
CA LYS A 353 21.91 15.23 2.15
C LYS A 353 23.07 15.15 1.18
N TYR A 354 23.22 16.21 0.40
CA TYR A 354 24.26 16.36 -0.60
C TYR A 354 25.29 17.37 -0.10
N TYR A 355 26.57 17.03 -0.21
CA TYR A 355 27.67 17.90 0.18
C TYR A 355 28.71 17.99 -0.92
N VAL A 356 29.11 19.19 -1.28
CA VAL A 356 30.28 19.43 -2.13
C VAL A 356 31.39 19.94 -1.21
N GLY A 357 32.31 19.05 -0.86
CA GLY A 357 33.24 19.25 0.25
C GLY A 357 32.50 19.48 1.57
N LYS A 358 32.70 20.63 2.21
CA LYS A 358 32.02 21.02 3.45
C LYS A 358 30.68 21.73 3.23
N TYR A 359 30.35 22.08 1.99
CA TYR A 359 29.18 22.90 1.66
C TYR A 359 27.98 21.99 1.43
N GLN A 360 26.95 22.13 2.26
CA GLN A 360 25.69 21.42 2.05
C GLN A 360 24.95 22.06 0.87
N VAL A 361 24.48 21.22 -0.03
CA VAL A 361 23.67 21.60 -1.17
C VAL A 361 22.18 21.46 -0.80
N ASN A 362 21.34 22.37 -1.30
CA ASN A 362 19.89 22.28 -1.17
C ASN A 362 19.37 21.08 -1.97
N GLU A 363 18.88 20.05 -1.29
CA GLU A 363 18.41 18.82 -1.91
C GLU A 363 17.24 19.03 -2.88
N MET A 364 16.43 20.08 -2.70
CA MET A 364 15.31 20.40 -3.61
C MET A 364 15.76 20.95 -4.97
N GLU A 365 17.01 21.43 -5.05
CA GLU A 365 17.60 21.93 -6.30
C GLU A 365 18.37 20.82 -7.04
N VAL A 366 18.48 19.62 -6.45
CA VAL A 366 19.09 18.45 -7.10
C VAL A 366 18.05 17.80 -8.02
N ASN A 367 18.33 17.82 -9.32
CA ASN A 367 17.49 17.19 -10.32
C ASN A 367 18.12 15.87 -10.77
N GLY A 368 17.32 14.81 -10.87
CA GLY A 368 17.75 13.51 -11.38
C GLY A 368 16.93 13.10 -12.59
N ASP A 369 17.59 12.57 -13.61
CA ASP A 369 16.91 11.89 -14.71
C ASP A 369 16.92 10.38 -14.41
N TYR A 370 15.79 9.89 -13.91
CA TYR A 370 15.65 8.55 -13.32
C TYR A 370 16.04 7.37 -14.25
N PRO A 371 15.91 7.44 -15.58
CA PRO A 371 16.40 6.40 -16.49
C PRO A 371 17.92 6.42 -16.75
N SER A 372 18.60 7.56 -16.61
CA SER A 372 19.98 7.75 -17.08
C SER A 372 21.06 7.58 -16.00
N GLY A 373 20.68 7.44 -14.73
CA GLY A 373 21.63 7.26 -13.63
C GLY A 373 22.50 8.51 -13.38
N ALA A 374 21.99 9.68 -13.77
CA ALA A 374 22.67 10.96 -13.62
C ALA A 374 21.87 11.92 -12.72
N ILE A 375 22.59 12.70 -11.92
CA ILE A 375 22.04 13.81 -11.13
C ILE A 375 22.76 15.11 -11.48
N SER A 376 22.02 16.21 -11.41
CA SER A 376 22.51 17.57 -11.57
C SER A 376 22.62 18.21 -10.19
N ILE A 377 23.84 18.53 -9.76
CA ILE A 377 24.14 19.14 -8.46
C ILE A 377 24.39 20.65 -8.66
N PRO A 378 23.63 21.54 -8.00
CA PRO A 378 23.92 22.97 -8.05
C PRO A 378 25.16 23.31 -7.21
N LEU A 379 26.02 24.16 -7.77
CA LEU A 379 27.26 24.67 -7.17
C LEU A 379 27.09 26.10 -6.66
N LYS A 380 25.96 26.37 -6.02
CA LYS A 380 25.56 27.71 -5.55
C LYS A 380 26.38 28.12 -4.32
N ASN A 381 26.97 29.31 -4.35
CA ASN A 381 27.77 29.87 -3.26
C ASN A 381 28.96 28.98 -2.83
N ILE A 382 29.49 28.15 -3.74
CA ILE A 382 30.67 27.33 -3.47
C ILE A 382 31.90 28.04 -4.03
N PRO A 383 32.90 28.37 -3.20
CA PRO A 383 34.09 29.11 -3.63
C PRO A 383 35.03 28.25 -4.48
N GLU A 384 35.97 28.90 -5.15
CA GLU A 384 37.02 28.22 -5.91
C GLU A 384 37.77 27.18 -5.07
N GLY A 385 38.10 26.05 -5.69
CA GLY A 385 38.75 24.94 -5.01
C GLY A 385 38.53 23.61 -5.69
N GLN A 386 38.96 22.53 -5.04
CA GLN A 386 38.70 21.16 -5.47
C GLN A 386 37.88 20.44 -4.41
N TYR A 387 36.78 19.84 -4.84
CA TYR A 387 35.79 19.26 -3.94
C TYR A 387 35.37 17.88 -4.40
N LYS A 388 35.10 17.01 -3.45
CA LYS A 388 34.38 15.76 -3.71
C LYS A 388 32.90 15.96 -3.44
N LEU A 389 32.07 15.17 -4.11
CA LEU A 389 30.65 15.04 -3.77
C LEU A 389 30.52 13.98 -2.68
N ARG A 390 29.77 14.28 -1.63
CA ARG A 390 29.42 13.33 -0.57
C ARG A 390 27.91 13.26 -0.43
N LEU A 391 27.37 12.05 -0.45
CA LEU A 391 25.95 11.73 -0.27
C LEU A 391 25.74 11.03 1.07
N ASP A 392 24.72 11.46 1.81
CA ASP A 392 24.39 10.90 3.13
C ASP A 392 22.88 10.68 3.26
N ASN A 393 22.45 9.45 3.52
CA ASN A 393 21.04 9.08 3.73
C ASN A 393 20.78 8.49 5.14
N GLY A 394 21.72 8.63 6.07
CA GLY A 394 21.65 8.06 7.42
C GLY A 394 22.12 6.59 7.53
N PHE A 395 22.05 5.80 6.46
CA PHE A 395 22.61 4.44 6.42
C PHE A 395 24.00 4.40 5.77
N PHE A 396 24.19 5.18 4.72
CA PHE A 396 25.44 5.27 3.98
C PHE A 396 25.91 6.71 3.89
N ASN A 397 27.23 6.86 3.98
CA ASN A 397 27.93 8.09 3.62
C ASN A 397 28.92 7.73 2.51
N ILE A 398 28.73 8.28 1.32
CA ILE A 398 29.47 7.90 0.11
C ILE A 398 30.08 9.12 -0.49
N GLU A 399 31.37 9.05 -0.77
CA GLU A 399 32.15 10.14 -1.33
C GLU A 399 32.64 9.78 -2.72
N SER A 400 32.58 10.73 -3.67
CA SER A 400 33.06 10.53 -5.02
C SER A 400 34.56 10.25 -5.01
N THR A 401 35.01 9.34 -5.87
CA THR A 401 36.44 9.04 -6.00
C THR A 401 37.19 10.18 -6.68
N LYS A 402 36.52 10.91 -7.58
CA LYS A 402 37.05 12.07 -8.30
C LYS A 402 36.54 13.38 -7.71
N THR A 403 37.33 14.44 -7.86
CA THR A 403 36.98 15.80 -7.46
C THR A 403 36.46 16.61 -8.65
N ILE A 404 35.60 17.59 -8.37
CA ILE A 404 35.32 18.72 -9.26
C ILE A 404 36.20 19.91 -8.88
N GLN A 405 36.77 20.59 -9.86
CA GLN A 405 37.48 21.84 -9.69
C GLN A 405 36.55 23.01 -10.01
N ILE A 406 36.31 23.87 -9.02
CA ILE A 406 35.56 25.11 -9.22
C ILE A 406 36.55 26.23 -9.52
N LYS A 407 36.41 26.86 -10.69
CA LYS A 407 37.22 27.99 -11.14
C LYS A 407 36.32 29.17 -11.48
N LYS A 408 36.63 30.34 -10.93
CA LYS A 408 35.95 31.58 -11.27
C LYS A 408 36.15 31.85 -12.77
N PHE A 409 35.08 32.29 -13.41
CA PHE A 409 35.15 32.72 -14.79
C PHE A 409 36.05 33.97 -14.90
N ASP A 410 37.09 33.89 -15.71
CA ASP A 410 37.99 34.98 -16.05
C ASP A 410 38.65 34.68 -17.40
N TRP A 411 39.16 35.72 -18.06
CA TRP A 411 39.96 35.61 -19.27
C TRP A 411 41.23 36.45 -19.17
N THR A 412 42.29 35.98 -19.83
CA THR A 412 43.64 36.54 -19.73
C THR A 412 44.07 37.27 -21.00
N ALA A 413 43.60 36.84 -22.18
CA ALA A 413 44.02 37.40 -23.45
C ALA A 413 42.99 37.18 -24.57
N ILE A 414 43.08 38.04 -25.58
CA ILE A 414 42.49 37.85 -26.92
C ILE A 414 43.64 37.82 -27.93
N ASP A 415 43.54 36.95 -28.93
CA ASP A 415 44.55 36.81 -29.99
C ASP A 415 44.68 38.07 -30.88
N LYS A 416 43.57 38.80 -31.10
CA LYS A 416 43.51 40.02 -31.90
C LYS A 416 42.64 41.08 -31.23
N LYS A 417 43.08 42.34 -31.26
CA LYS A 417 42.31 43.47 -30.73
C LYS A 417 41.43 44.15 -31.78
N GLU A 418 41.62 43.80 -33.04
CA GLU A 418 40.81 44.28 -34.16
C GLU A 418 40.61 43.16 -35.18
N ALA A 419 39.44 43.12 -35.81
CA ALA A 419 39.10 42.09 -36.79
C ALA A 419 37.96 42.55 -37.70
N TYR A 420 37.93 42.03 -38.93
CA TYR A 420 36.80 42.23 -39.82
C TYR A 420 35.64 41.29 -39.46
N VAL A 421 34.44 41.64 -39.91
CA VAL A 421 33.31 40.69 -39.91
C VAL A 421 33.71 39.44 -40.69
N GLY A 422 33.44 38.27 -40.13
CA GLY A 422 33.81 36.97 -40.71
C GLY A 422 35.14 36.40 -40.23
N ASP A 423 36.02 37.21 -39.63
CA ASP A 423 37.23 36.72 -38.98
C ASP A 423 36.91 35.94 -37.69
N TYR A 424 37.77 34.98 -37.35
CA TYR A 424 37.72 34.31 -36.06
C TYR A 424 38.60 35.02 -35.03
N LEU A 425 38.07 35.11 -33.81
CA LEU A 425 38.75 35.56 -32.60
C LEU A 425 38.86 34.40 -31.61
N THR A 426 39.96 34.37 -30.86
CA THR A 426 40.19 33.37 -29.81
C THR A 426 40.53 34.06 -28.50
N LEU A 427 39.70 33.80 -27.49
CA LEU A 427 39.90 34.22 -26.11
C LEU A 427 40.59 33.10 -25.35
N THR A 428 41.58 33.43 -24.53
CA THR A 428 42.23 32.50 -23.60
C THR A 428 41.82 32.85 -22.17
N GLY A 429 41.48 31.86 -21.36
CA GLY A 429 40.96 32.07 -20.01
C GLY A 429 40.59 30.78 -19.29
N ASN A 430 39.66 30.87 -18.35
CA ASN A 430 39.09 29.73 -17.63
C ASN A 430 37.88 29.12 -18.35
N PHE A 431 37.87 29.10 -19.69
CA PHE A 431 36.76 28.52 -20.46
C PHE A 431 36.70 26.99 -20.29
N ILE A 432 35.50 26.43 -20.27
CA ILE A 432 35.26 25.00 -20.01
C ILE A 432 34.68 24.36 -21.26
N LYS A 433 35.32 23.29 -21.75
CA LYS A 433 34.84 22.55 -22.91
C LYS A 433 33.40 22.05 -22.73
N GLY A 434 32.59 22.23 -23.77
CA GLY A 434 31.18 21.87 -23.80
C GLY A 434 30.27 22.86 -23.08
N PHE A 435 30.82 23.87 -22.39
CA PHE A 435 30.04 24.90 -21.73
C PHE A 435 29.67 26.02 -22.72
N GLU A 436 28.42 26.48 -22.67
CA GLU A 436 27.95 27.59 -23.50
C GLU A 436 28.20 28.93 -22.81
N TYR A 437 28.86 29.82 -23.53
CA TYR A 437 29.03 31.22 -23.17
C TYR A 437 28.20 32.08 -24.11
N THR A 438 27.80 33.27 -23.66
CA THR A 438 27.16 34.26 -24.53
C THR A 438 28.09 35.45 -24.67
N ILE A 439 28.28 35.87 -25.92
CA ILE A 439 29.07 37.03 -26.28
C ILE A 439 28.13 38.12 -26.79
N TYR A 440 28.27 39.34 -26.30
CA TYR A 440 27.57 40.50 -26.86
C TYR A 440 28.51 41.71 -26.88
N GLY A 441 28.26 42.61 -27.82
CA GLY A 441 29.01 43.86 -27.94
C GLY A 441 28.36 44.97 -27.11
N ASP A 442 28.42 46.20 -27.60
CA ASP A 442 27.73 47.34 -26.98
C ASP A 442 26.19 47.32 -27.22
N ASP A 443 25.70 46.31 -27.94
CA ASP A 443 24.32 46.15 -28.42
C ASP A 443 23.54 45.02 -27.74
N PHE A 444 22.24 44.94 -28.03
CA PHE A 444 21.35 43.89 -27.53
C PHE A 444 21.59 42.49 -28.14
N PHE A 445 22.31 42.38 -29.26
CA PHE A 445 22.50 41.10 -29.97
C PHE A 445 23.47 40.18 -29.22
N LYS A 446 23.05 38.93 -29.03
CA LYS A 446 23.75 37.90 -28.28
C LYS A 446 24.18 36.76 -29.19
N LEU A 447 25.44 36.37 -29.12
CA LEU A 447 26.01 35.22 -29.80
C LEU A 447 26.29 34.10 -28.79
N PRO A 448 25.47 33.03 -28.74
CA PRO A 448 25.81 31.84 -27.97
C PRO A 448 26.98 31.10 -28.63
N VAL A 449 27.95 30.68 -27.83
CA VAL A 449 29.16 29.98 -28.26
C VAL A 449 29.46 28.85 -27.29
N VAL A 450 29.39 27.61 -27.79
CA VAL A 450 29.82 26.44 -27.05
C VAL A 450 31.34 26.31 -27.15
N CYS A 451 32.01 26.28 -26.02
CA CYS A 451 33.47 26.16 -25.94
C CYS A 451 33.92 24.77 -26.43
N ALA A 452 34.78 24.72 -27.44
CA ALA A 452 35.24 23.46 -28.04
C ALA A 452 36.47 22.86 -27.34
N GLU A 453 37.28 23.68 -26.66
CA GLU A 453 38.55 23.32 -26.04
C GLU A 453 38.69 24.01 -24.68
N ASP A 454 39.15 23.29 -23.66
CA ASP A 454 39.40 23.89 -22.35
C ASP A 454 40.39 25.05 -22.45
N GLY A 455 40.05 26.13 -21.75
CA GLY A 455 40.84 27.34 -21.67
C GLY A 455 40.75 28.27 -22.88
N LYS A 456 40.00 27.91 -23.94
CA LYS A 456 39.83 28.75 -25.13
C LYS A 456 38.39 28.87 -25.62
N LEU A 457 37.98 30.10 -25.91
CA LEU A 457 36.70 30.39 -26.57
C LEU A 457 36.97 31.00 -27.94
N THR A 458 36.60 30.29 -29.00
CA THR A 458 36.78 30.75 -30.39
C THR A 458 35.41 31.01 -31.02
N PHE A 459 35.26 32.16 -31.67
CA PHE A 459 34.02 32.56 -32.32
C PHE A 459 34.30 33.44 -33.55
N GLN A 460 33.34 33.46 -34.48
CA GLN A 460 33.40 34.30 -35.68
C GLN A 460 32.73 35.66 -35.40
N VAL A 461 33.40 36.76 -35.77
CA VAL A 461 32.84 38.11 -35.68
C VAL A 461 31.64 38.23 -36.62
N GLN A 462 30.47 38.53 -36.07
CA GLN A 462 29.22 38.67 -36.82
C GLN A 462 28.96 40.12 -37.23
N THR A 463 28.11 40.33 -38.23
CA THR A 463 27.74 41.67 -38.73
C THR A 463 27.07 42.57 -37.70
N PHE A 464 26.49 42.02 -36.63
CA PHE A 464 25.89 42.83 -35.54
C PHE A 464 26.91 43.31 -34.51
N PHE A 465 28.18 42.89 -34.62
CA PHE A 465 29.31 43.50 -33.92
C PHE A 465 29.96 44.63 -34.73
N GLU A 466 29.35 45.07 -35.83
CA GLU A 466 29.82 46.25 -36.54
C GLU A 466 29.84 47.46 -35.60
N GLU A 467 30.90 48.25 -35.64
CA GLU A 467 31.15 49.40 -34.74
C GLU A 467 31.32 49.07 -33.25
N THR A 468 31.37 47.79 -32.88
CA THR A 468 31.64 47.40 -31.48
C THR A 468 33.07 47.74 -31.09
N GLU A 469 33.23 48.40 -29.94
CA GLU A 469 34.53 48.74 -29.33
C GLU A 469 34.86 47.87 -28.10
N SER A 470 33.87 47.14 -27.59
CA SER A 470 34.04 46.23 -26.47
C SER A 470 33.20 44.97 -26.58
N LEU A 471 33.75 43.84 -26.13
CA LEU A 471 33.01 42.58 -26.03
C LEU A 471 32.79 42.23 -24.56
N HIS A 472 31.58 41.79 -24.28
CA HIS A 472 31.18 41.20 -23.01
C HIS A 472 30.95 39.71 -23.19
N ILE A 473 31.50 38.93 -22.27
CA ILE A 473 31.33 37.49 -22.23
C ILE A 473 30.65 37.15 -20.91
N VAL A 474 29.56 36.41 -21.01
CA VAL A 474 28.71 36.04 -19.87
C VAL A 474 28.35 34.57 -19.95
N TYR A 475 27.84 34.03 -18.84
CA TYR A 475 27.23 32.71 -18.80
C TYR A 475 26.01 32.72 -17.89
N ASN A 476 25.17 31.69 -18.00
CA ASN A 476 24.00 31.54 -17.11
C ASN A 476 24.45 31.05 -15.74
N GLU A 477 24.26 31.87 -14.71
CA GLU A 477 24.45 31.51 -13.30
C GLU A 477 23.12 31.30 -12.58
N LEU A 478 23.15 30.43 -11.58
CA LEU A 478 22.06 30.12 -10.68
C LEU A 478 22.12 31.04 -9.45
N SER A 479 21.06 31.79 -9.21
CA SER A 479 20.87 32.60 -8.01
C SER A 479 19.71 32.09 -7.15
N GLU A 480 19.34 32.84 -6.11
CA GLU A 480 18.14 32.57 -5.30
C GLU A 480 16.83 32.77 -6.07
N THR A 481 16.82 33.62 -7.08
CA THR A 481 15.60 33.96 -7.84
C THR A 481 15.53 33.27 -9.21
N GLY A 482 16.45 32.33 -9.48
CA GLY A 482 16.50 31.56 -10.73
C GLY A 482 17.78 31.82 -11.53
N TRP A 483 17.68 31.68 -12.85
CA TRP A 483 18.82 31.87 -13.76
C TRP A 483 19.03 33.34 -14.10
N HIS A 484 20.27 33.80 -13.98
CA HIS A 484 20.72 35.13 -14.35
C HIS A 484 21.95 35.05 -15.25
N LEU A 485 22.24 36.12 -15.98
CA LEU A 485 23.50 36.23 -16.71
C LEU A 485 24.57 36.74 -15.75
N TYR A 486 25.59 35.92 -15.49
CA TYR A 486 26.79 36.37 -14.82
C TYR A 486 27.51 37.38 -15.72
N THR A 487 27.55 38.63 -15.30
CA THR A 487 28.31 39.66 -15.99
C THR A 487 29.68 39.79 -15.35
N HIS A 488 30.72 39.49 -16.13
CA HIS A 488 32.09 39.72 -15.69
C HIS A 488 32.39 41.22 -15.64
N GLU A 489 33.11 41.68 -14.61
CA GLU A 489 33.38 43.11 -14.39
C GLU A 489 34.26 43.75 -15.47
N LYS A 490 35.11 42.95 -16.13
CA LYS A 490 35.97 43.41 -17.23
C LYS A 490 35.16 43.43 -18.53
N ALA A 491 35.17 44.55 -19.26
CA ALA A 491 34.88 44.55 -20.69
C ALA A 491 36.16 44.24 -21.47
N LEU A 492 36.06 43.47 -22.55
CA LEU A 492 37.21 43.17 -23.40
C LEU A 492 37.34 44.23 -24.49
N PRO A 493 38.42 45.02 -24.54
CA PRO A 493 38.62 45.98 -25.63
C PRO A 493 38.78 45.26 -26.96
N PHE A 494 37.94 45.58 -27.94
CA PHE A 494 37.94 44.98 -29.26
C PHE A 494 37.36 45.94 -30.28
N LYS A 495 38.06 46.19 -31.39
CA LYS A 495 37.55 47.04 -32.47
C LYS A 495 37.10 46.21 -33.67
N SER A 496 35.81 46.24 -33.96
CA SER A 496 35.31 45.72 -35.23
C SER A 496 35.71 46.64 -36.38
N LEU A 497 36.36 46.09 -37.40
CA LEU A 497 36.68 46.78 -38.65
C LEU A 497 35.50 46.75 -39.65
N GLY A 498 34.38 46.14 -39.26
CA GLY A 498 33.16 46.07 -40.06
C GLY A 498 33.24 45.10 -41.24
N MET A 499 32.24 45.17 -42.10
CA MET A 499 32.18 44.46 -43.39
C MET A 499 32.76 45.36 -44.50
N THR A 500 33.33 44.79 -45.56
CA THR A 500 33.79 45.56 -46.74
C THR A 500 33.14 45.07 -48.03
N PHE A 501 33.19 45.92 -49.05
CA PHE A 501 32.79 45.60 -50.42
C PHE A 501 33.90 46.07 -51.36
N ASP A 502 34.80 45.15 -51.68
CA ASP A 502 36.08 45.48 -52.33
C ASP A 502 35.98 45.47 -53.85
N SER A 503 35.15 44.59 -54.44
CA SER A 503 34.98 44.52 -55.90
C SER A 503 33.75 43.75 -56.34
N LEU A 504 33.34 43.99 -57.59
CA LEU A 504 32.37 43.17 -58.33
C LEU A 504 32.89 42.82 -59.73
N SER A 505 32.57 41.62 -60.22
CA SER A 505 32.98 41.14 -61.55
C SER A 505 31.99 40.12 -62.13
N PRO A 506 31.61 40.22 -63.43
CA PRO A 506 31.95 41.30 -64.36
C PRO A 506 31.25 42.62 -64.00
N LYS A 507 31.78 43.76 -64.48
CA LYS A 507 31.19 45.10 -64.26
C LYS A 507 30.05 45.45 -65.23
N MET A 508 29.75 44.56 -66.17
CA MET A 508 28.71 44.76 -67.17
C MET A 508 28.14 43.42 -67.65
N GLY A 509 26.89 43.42 -68.12
CA GLY A 509 26.25 42.24 -68.66
C GLY A 509 24.74 42.43 -68.89
N LEU A 510 24.09 41.39 -69.41
CA LEU A 510 22.65 41.36 -69.63
C LEU A 510 21.88 41.06 -68.33
N PRO A 511 20.58 41.39 -68.23
CA PRO A 511 19.72 40.87 -67.16
C PRO A 511 19.84 39.34 -67.06
N GLY A 512 19.94 38.82 -65.84
CA GLY A 512 20.22 37.41 -65.55
C GLY A 512 21.72 37.05 -65.47
N SER A 513 22.64 37.96 -65.81
CA SER A 513 24.08 37.71 -65.66
C SER A 513 24.46 37.42 -64.21
N ILE A 514 25.41 36.50 -64.01
CA ILE A 514 25.96 36.19 -62.69
C ILE A 514 27.13 37.14 -62.41
N VAL A 515 27.07 37.83 -61.27
CA VAL A 515 28.10 38.75 -60.80
C VAL A 515 28.66 38.24 -59.48
N GLN A 516 29.97 38.10 -59.44
CA GLN A 516 30.73 37.80 -58.23
C GLN A 516 31.01 39.08 -57.47
N LEU A 517 30.75 39.09 -56.17
CA LEU A 517 31.04 40.17 -55.25
C LEU A 517 32.10 39.68 -54.25
N LYS A 518 33.12 40.50 -54.00
CA LYS A 518 34.19 40.22 -53.04
C LYS A 518 34.30 41.34 -52.02
N GLY A 519 34.55 40.97 -50.77
CA GLY A 519 34.72 41.88 -49.65
C GLY A 519 34.74 41.13 -48.33
N LYS A 520 35.38 41.71 -47.31
CA LYS A 520 35.46 41.10 -45.98
C LYS A 520 34.09 40.94 -45.35
N GLY A 521 33.71 39.71 -45.02
CA GLY A 521 32.43 39.40 -44.39
C GLY A 521 31.21 39.55 -45.30
N ILE A 522 31.38 39.80 -46.60
CA ILE A 522 30.27 40.05 -47.54
C ILE A 522 29.31 38.86 -47.67
N GLY A 523 29.79 37.65 -47.40
CA GLY A 523 28.99 36.42 -47.33
C GLY A 523 28.05 36.36 -46.14
N LEU A 524 28.26 37.20 -45.12
CA LEU A 524 27.43 37.31 -43.92
C LEU A 524 26.46 38.50 -43.98
N ALA A 525 26.45 39.27 -45.08
CA ALA A 525 25.54 40.40 -45.24
C ALA A 525 24.08 39.98 -45.02
N HIS A 526 23.34 40.77 -44.23
CA HIS A 526 21.92 40.52 -43.97
C HIS A 526 21.09 40.59 -45.26
N MET A 527 21.49 41.49 -46.16
CA MET A 527 20.77 41.70 -47.42
C MET A 527 21.70 42.30 -48.48
N ILE A 528 21.51 41.88 -49.73
CA ILE A 528 22.20 42.42 -50.90
C ILE A 528 21.15 42.95 -51.87
N ARG A 529 21.36 44.14 -52.44
CA ARG A 529 20.47 44.76 -53.42
C ARG A 529 21.19 45.13 -54.70
N VAL A 530 20.49 44.99 -55.82
CA VAL A 530 20.86 45.55 -57.13
C VAL A 530 19.90 46.71 -57.40
N GLY A 531 20.38 47.94 -57.23
CA GLY A 531 19.51 49.11 -57.14
C GLY A 531 18.61 48.98 -55.89
N ASP A 532 17.30 49.11 -56.09
CA ASP A 532 16.31 48.96 -55.02
C ASP A 532 15.83 47.51 -54.85
N THR A 533 16.25 46.59 -55.72
CA THR A 533 15.80 45.19 -55.71
C THR A 533 16.69 44.35 -54.82
N GLN A 534 16.13 43.75 -53.78
CA GLN A 534 16.81 42.71 -53.00
C GLN A 534 17.04 41.46 -53.84
N VAL A 535 18.25 40.93 -53.77
CA VAL A 535 18.66 39.69 -54.43
C VAL A 535 19.14 38.68 -53.40
N TYR A 536 19.01 37.39 -53.73
CA TYR A 536 19.50 36.30 -52.91
C TYR A 536 20.88 35.88 -53.39
N PRO A 537 21.94 36.08 -52.59
CA PRO A 537 23.28 35.64 -52.95
C PRO A 537 23.44 34.13 -52.80
N LEU A 538 24.21 33.54 -53.71
CA LEU A 538 24.84 32.25 -53.51
C LEU A 538 26.21 32.48 -52.85
N VAL A 539 26.33 32.10 -51.57
CA VAL A 539 27.55 32.27 -50.79
C VAL A 539 28.61 31.27 -51.24
N LYS A 540 29.78 31.76 -51.64
CA LYS A 540 30.96 30.93 -52.02
C LYS A 540 31.91 30.79 -50.84
N SER A 541 32.12 31.87 -50.11
CA SER A 541 32.88 31.90 -48.86
C SER A 541 32.39 33.07 -47.99
N VAL A 542 32.96 33.24 -46.81
CA VAL A 542 32.68 34.40 -45.94
C VAL A 542 33.00 35.74 -46.62
N ASP A 543 33.97 35.75 -47.53
CA ASP A 543 34.46 36.95 -48.23
C ASP A 543 34.01 37.03 -49.71
N GLU A 544 33.17 36.09 -50.16
CA GLU A 544 32.77 36.01 -51.56
C GLU A 544 31.35 35.46 -51.76
N VAL A 545 30.57 36.17 -52.57
CA VAL A 545 29.23 35.74 -52.98
C VAL A 545 29.04 35.92 -54.48
N THR A 546 28.06 35.21 -55.05
CA THR A 546 27.60 35.44 -56.42
C THR A 546 26.12 35.77 -56.43
N ILE A 547 25.71 36.79 -57.19
CA ILE A 547 24.31 37.19 -57.36
C ILE A 547 23.92 37.12 -58.84
N ALA A 548 22.64 36.95 -59.12
CA ALA A 548 22.08 37.14 -60.46
C ALA A 548 21.52 38.56 -60.58
N ILE A 549 21.83 39.24 -61.69
CA ILE A 549 21.23 40.53 -62.01
C ILE A 549 19.74 40.33 -62.31
N PRO A 550 18.81 41.03 -61.65
CA PRO A 550 17.37 40.85 -61.86
C PRO A 550 16.97 41.00 -63.34
N VAL A 551 16.15 40.06 -63.83
CA VAL A 551 15.77 39.94 -65.25
C VAL A 551 14.94 41.12 -65.78
N PHE A 552 14.37 41.93 -64.89
CA PHE A 552 13.52 43.07 -65.22
C PHE A 552 14.26 44.42 -65.22
N LEU A 553 15.58 44.44 -64.95
CA LEU A 553 16.35 45.68 -65.02
C LEU A 553 16.51 46.14 -66.47
N THR A 554 16.29 47.44 -66.69
CA THR A 554 16.51 48.09 -67.99
C THR A 554 17.97 48.51 -68.17
N LYS A 555 18.36 48.76 -69.42
CA LYS A 555 19.69 49.25 -69.78
C LYS A 555 20.07 50.49 -68.96
N GLY A 556 21.25 50.47 -68.34
CA GLY A 556 21.73 51.56 -67.50
C GLY A 556 22.74 51.13 -66.45
N LYS A 557 23.23 52.09 -65.65
CA LYS A 557 24.16 51.85 -64.54
C LYS A 557 23.38 51.64 -63.24
N VAL A 558 23.61 50.52 -62.57
CA VAL A 558 23.00 50.18 -61.28
C VAL A 558 24.06 49.98 -60.21
N ARG A 559 23.80 50.47 -59.00
CA ARG A 559 24.69 50.27 -57.85
C ARG A 559 24.28 48.99 -57.13
N ILE A 560 25.24 48.14 -56.80
CA ILE A 560 24.99 46.99 -55.92
C ILE A 560 25.30 47.44 -54.49
N SER A 561 24.48 47.06 -53.52
CA SER A 561 24.72 47.36 -52.12
C SER A 561 24.59 46.11 -51.25
N ALA A 562 25.34 46.06 -50.16
CA ALA A 562 25.25 45.04 -49.14
C ALA A 562 24.98 45.73 -47.80
N SER A 563 24.03 45.23 -47.02
CA SER A 563 23.68 45.80 -45.72
C SER A 563 23.90 44.82 -44.59
N THR A 564 24.38 45.33 -43.46
CA THR A 564 24.49 44.57 -42.21
C THR A 564 23.17 44.55 -41.45
N TRP A 565 23.09 43.77 -40.37
CA TRP A 565 21.91 43.71 -39.49
C TRP A 565 21.59 45.05 -38.81
N ARG A 566 22.57 45.97 -38.71
CA ARG A 566 22.36 47.35 -38.22
C ARG A 566 21.93 48.34 -39.31
N ASN A 567 21.62 47.85 -40.51
CA ASN A 567 21.31 48.66 -41.70
C ASN A 567 22.45 49.57 -42.18
N THR A 568 23.69 49.33 -41.78
CA THR A 568 24.85 49.95 -42.44
C THR A 568 24.86 49.50 -43.89
N VAL A 569 24.83 50.44 -44.83
CA VAL A 569 24.79 50.13 -46.28
C VAL A 569 26.16 50.35 -46.89
N LEU A 570 26.79 49.26 -47.32
CA LEU A 570 27.99 49.29 -48.13
C LEU A 570 27.60 49.35 -49.60
N LEU A 571 28.11 50.36 -50.29
CA LEU A 571 27.97 50.46 -51.73
C LEU A 571 29.17 49.76 -52.39
N SER A 572 28.89 49.00 -53.45
CA SER A 572 29.91 48.52 -54.39
C SER A 572 30.86 49.65 -54.78
N PRO A 573 32.14 49.42 -55.03
CA PRO A 573 33.05 50.50 -55.47
C PRO A 573 32.68 50.99 -56.88
N ASP A 574 32.23 50.09 -57.75
CA ASP A 574 31.85 50.35 -59.14
C ASP A 574 30.33 50.25 -59.36
N TYR A 575 29.85 50.77 -60.50
CA TYR A 575 28.50 50.45 -60.99
C TYR A 575 28.55 49.15 -61.80
N PHE A 576 27.44 48.41 -61.82
CA PHE A 576 27.20 47.39 -62.82
C PHE A 576 26.44 48.01 -63.99
N GLU A 577 26.92 47.82 -65.23
CA GLU A 577 26.27 48.31 -66.44
C GLU A 577 25.41 47.21 -67.09
N VAL A 578 24.09 47.40 -67.04
CA VAL A 578 23.11 46.55 -67.74
C VAL A 578 23.10 46.97 -69.21
N GLN A 579 23.39 46.02 -70.12
CA GLN A 579 23.52 46.29 -71.57
C GLN A 579 22.22 46.23 -72.35
#